data_AF-D8LML5-F1
#
_entry.id   AF-D8LML5-F1
#
_cell.length_a   1.000
_cell.length_b   1.000
_cell.length_c   1.000
_cell.angle_alpha   90.00
_cell.angle_beta   90.00
_cell.angle_gamma   90.00
#
_symmetry.space_group_name_H-M   'P 1'
#
loop_
_entity.id
_entity.type
_entity.pdbx_description
1 polymer ?
#
loop_
_entity_poly.entity_id
_entity_poly.type
_entity_poly.pdbx_seq_one_letter_code
_entity_poly.pdbx_strand_id
1 'polypeptide(L)'
;MLGKATSFTALVCVAIALLVGTMTPAGAVCSNGLEGIQSTSLDACCVEECGLCGGVGCTPANTSSLTSADCCATEIIESGTLCEVSMAAPCIITTAAASNDSVCENGQTGVQDPDTDVCCPLVCGDSCGGEGCGSLAGVDATQCCSNLIIESGAVCSDTVSAPCVVGAAEADNSTTCSNGIVGIEDPVNLIWYVWMCSACFFHEERPQP
;
A
#
# COMPACT_ATOMS: atom_id res chain seq x y z
N MET A 1 50.95 14.42 60.79
CA MET A 1 50.30 13.21 60.25
C MET A 1 48.83 13.55 59.98
N LEU A 2 48.52 14.19 58.85
CA LEU A 2 47.17 14.64 58.52
C LEU A 2 46.69 13.86 57.29
N GLY A 3 46.02 12.73 57.54
CA GLY A 3 45.49 11.85 56.51
C GLY A 3 44.27 12.48 55.85
N LYS A 4 44.38 12.81 54.56
CA LYS A 4 43.24 13.12 53.69
C LYS A 4 42.47 11.83 53.43
N ALA A 5 41.42 11.59 54.19
CA ALA A 5 40.42 10.58 53.88
C ALA A 5 39.61 11.08 52.67
N THR A 6 40.10 10.80 51.46
CA THR A 6 39.32 10.96 50.23
C THR A 6 38.14 10.00 50.30
N SER A 7 36.95 10.59 50.43
CA SER A 7 35.66 9.93 50.50
C SER A 7 35.42 9.07 49.26
N PHE A 8 35.79 7.79 49.34
CA PHE A 8 35.51 6.78 48.32
C PHE A 8 34.00 6.64 48.04
N THR A 9 33.16 7.02 49.02
CA THR A 9 31.70 6.99 48.91
C THR A 9 31.16 7.96 47.85
N ALA A 10 31.81 9.11 47.64
CA ALA A 10 31.35 10.10 46.66
C ALA A 10 31.62 9.66 45.21
N LEU A 11 32.71 8.93 44.97
CA LEU A 11 33.10 8.50 43.62
C LEU A 11 32.27 7.31 43.12
N VAL A 12 31.82 6.45 44.04
CA VAL A 12 30.90 5.34 43.73
C VAL A 12 29.51 5.85 43.31
N CYS A 13 29.00 6.92 43.92
CA CYS A 13 27.70 7.49 43.53
C CYS A 13 27.69 8.10 42.13
N VAL A 14 28.78 8.73 41.69
CA VAL A 14 28.89 9.32 40.34
C VAL A 14 29.01 8.22 39.27
N ALA A 15 29.72 7.12 39.56
CA ALA A 15 29.83 5.99 38.65
C ALA A 15 28.50 5.23 38.47
N ILE A 16 27.68 5.12 39.53
CA ILE A 16 26.35 4.48 39.44
C ILE A 16 25.38 5.33 38.61
N ALA A 17 25.43 6.66 38.71
CA ALA A 17 24.59 7.57 37.92
C ALA A 17 24.91 7.56 36.41
N LEU A 18 26.13 7.17 36.01
CA LEU A 18 26.53 6.97 34.61
C LEU A 18 26.13 5.58 34.07
N LEU A 19 25.77 4.63 34.95
CA LEU A 19 25.37 3.26 34.59
C LEU A 19 23.86 3.04 34.60
N VAL A 20 23.08 3.91 35.25
CA VAL A 20 21.64 4.04 34.95
C VAL A 20 21.52 4.76 33.61
N GLY A 21 21.69 4.00 32.53
CA GLY A 21 21.15 4.38 31.23
C GLY A 21 19.73 4.87 31.45
N THR A 22 19.43 6.07 30.96
CA THR A 22 18.11 6.65 31.00
C THR A 22 17.14 5.62 30.43
N MET A 23 16.42 4.93 31.31
CA MET A 23 15.27 4.13 30.92
C MET A 23 14.24 5.15 30.48
N THR A 24 14.28 5.51 29.20
CA THR A 24 13.18 6.21 28.54
C THR A 24 11.94 5.38 28.86
N PRO A 25 10.86 5.97 29.41
CA PRO A 25 9.62 5.24 29.58
C PRO A 25 9.30 4.62 28.22
N ALA A 26 8.95 3.33 28.18
CA ALA A 26 8.63 2.65 26.93
C ALA A 26 7.65 3.54 26.16
N GLY A 27 8.14 4.18 25.10
CA GLY A 27 7.34 5.06 24.27
C GLY A 27 6.16 4.25 23.76
N ALA A 28 5.05 4.93 23.47
CA ALA A 28 4.00 4.28 22.72
C ALA A 28 4.63 3.75 21.42
N VAL A 29 4.26 2.53 21.02
CA VAL A 29 4.67 1.96 19.74
C VAL A 29 3.43 1.64 18.94
N CYS A 30 3.46 1.97 17.67
CA CYS A 30 2.44 1.61 16.70
C CYS A 30 2.51 0.11 16.38
N SER A 31 1.43 -0.47 15.83
CA SER A 31 1.36 -1.92 15.56
C SER A 31 2.43 -2.44 14.60
N ASN A 32 3.04 -1.56 13.80
CA ASN A 32 4.16 -1.85 12.91
C ASN A 32 5.54 -1.73 13.61
N GLY A 33 5.58 -1.50 14.92
CA GLY A 33 6.82 -1.42 15.71
C GLY A 33 7.54 -0.07 15.64
N LEU A 34 6.98 0.93 14.95
CA LEU A 34 7.52 2.29 14.97
C LEU A 34 7.16 3.00 16.28
N GLU A 35 8.08 3.83 16.77
CA GLU A 35 7.84 4.71 17.91
C GLU A 35 6.78 5.77 17.54
N GLY A 36 5.71 5.84 18.32
CA GLY A 36 4.58 6.71 18.06
C GLY A 36 3.27 6.25 18.69
N ILE A 37 2.23 7.06 18.53
CA ILE A 37 0.89 6.76 19.02
C ILE A 37 0.04 6.35 17.84
N GLN A 38 -0.49 5.12 17.87
CA GLN A 38 -1.41 4.66 16.84
C GLN A 38 -2.81 5.24 17.06
N SER A 39 -3.43 5.73 15.98
CA SER A 39 -4.83 6.14 16.02
C SER A 39 -5.74 4.93 16.20
N THR A 40 -6.75 5.06 17.06
CA THR A 40 -7.72 3.98 17.33
C THR A 40 -8.77 3.82 16.25
N SER A 41 -8.88 4.80 15.36
CA SER A 41 -10.00 4.95 14.42
C SER A 41 -9.56 4.96 12.97
N LEU A 42 -8.26 5.15 12.72
CA LEU A 42 -7.66 5.35 11.43
C LEU A 42 -6.27 4.71 11.41
N ASP A 43 -5.79 4.35 10.23
CA ASP A 43 -4.53 3.68 10.01
C ASP A 43 -3.34 4.67 10.02
N ALA A 44 -3.17 5.40 11.12
CA ALA A 44 -2.12 6.42 11.27
C ALA A 44 -1.29 6.21 12.54
N CYS A 45 0.02 6.41 12.41
CA CYS A 45 0.98 6.51 13.50
C CYS A 45 1.39 7.97 13.66
N CYS A 46 0.97 8.61 14.74
CA CYS A 46 1.35 9.98 15.08
C CYS A 46 2.64 10.00 15.88
N VAL A 47 3.29 11.16 15.94
CA VAL A 47 4.45 11.34 16.82
C VAL A 47 4.02 11.20 18.29
N GLU A 48 4.90 10.65 19.13
CA GLU A 48 4.58 10.38 20.54
C GLU A 48 4.26 11.66 21.35
N GLU A 49 4.82 12.79 20.92
CA GLU A 49 4.64 14.11 21.53
C GLU A 49 3.20 14.63 21.40
N CYS A 50 2.37 14.03 20.55
CA CYS A 50 0.96 14.42 20.40
C CYS A 50 0.10 14.10 21.63
N GLY A 51 0.49 13.11 22.43
CA GLY A 51 -0.30 12.59 23.56
C GLY A 51 -1.58 11.82 23.16
N LEU A 52 -2.23 12.20 22.05
CA LEU A 52 -3.34 11.50 21.40
C LEU A 52 -3.16 11.56 19.88
N CYS A 53 -3.49 10.47 19.17
CA CYS A 53 -3.40 10.39 17.72
C CYS A 53 -4.79 10.44 17.07
N GLY A 54 -5.13 11.59 16.50
CA GLY A 54 -6.42 11.85 15.86
C GLY A 54 -7.57 12.23 16.81
N GLY A 55 -8.79 12.22 16.27
CA GLY A 55 -10.02 12.60 16.98
C GLY A 55 -10.59 13.98 16.60
N VAL A 56 -11.83 14.25 17.02
CA VAL A 56 -12.49 15.55 16.77
C VAL A 56 -11.77 16.65 17.56
N GLY A 57 -11.42 17.74 16.88
CA GLY A 57 -10.63 18.81 17.50
C GLY A 57 -9.17 18.42 17.75
N CYS A 58 -8.66 17.42 17.03
CA CYS A 58 -7.23 17.14 16.99
C CYS A 58 -6.47 18.44 16.70
N THR A 59 -5.64 18.82 17.65
CA THR A 59 -4.70 19.94 17.56
C THR A 59 -3.42 19.47 18.24
N PRO A 60 -2.24 19.82 17.72
CA PRO A 60 -0.98 19.45 18.35
C PRO A 60 -0.98 19.91 19.81
N ALA A 61 -0.52 19.04 20.70
CA ALA A 61 -0.52 19.28 22.13
C ALA A 61 0.46 20.39 22.53
N ASN A 62 0.10 21.66 22.28
CA ASN A 62 0.70 22.87 22.82
C ASN A 62 2.24 22.99 22.74
N THR A 63 2.91 22.27 21.83
CA THR A 63 4.33 22.47 21.50
C THR A 63 4.43 23.27 20.21
N SER A 64 5.32 24.27 20.18
CA SER A 64 5.43 25.22 19.06
C SER A 64 5.99 24.61 17.76
N SER A 65 6.31 23.31 17.76
CA SER A 65 6.99 22.62 16.67
C SER A 65 6.12 21.60 15.95
N LEU A 66 4.99 21.19 16.55
CA LEU A 66 4.07 20.24 15.96
C LEU A 66 2.90 20.94 15.29
N THR A 67 2.44 20.33 14.21
CA THR A 67 1.31 20.76 13.39
C THR A 67 0.23 19.69 13.41
N SER A 68 -0.92 20.02 12.82
CA SER A 68 -1.99 19.05 12.60
C SER A 68 -1.52 17.85 11.76
N ALA A 69 -0.54 18.03 10.86
CA ALA A 69 0.06 16.95 10.09
C ALA A 69 0.89 15.95 10.92
N ASP A 70 1.19 16.26 12.18
CA ASP A 70 1.95 15.38 13.07
C ASP A 70 1.05 14.55 14.00
N CYS A 71 -0.15 15.07 14.29
CA CYS A 71 -1.05 14.54 15.32
C CYS A 71 -2.43 14.16 14.81
N CYS A 72 -2.86 14.67 13.66
CA CYS A 72 -4.19 14.45 13.13
C CYS A 72 -4.16 13.38 12.05
N ALA A 73 -4.62 12.20 12.43
CA ALA A 73 -4.69 11.03 11.56
C ALA A 73 -5.29 11.33 10.18
N THR A 74 -6.27 12.23 10.07
CA THR A 74 -6.85 12.65 8.79
C THR A 74 -5.86 13.39 7.89
N GLU A 75 -5.07 14.33 8.43
CA GLU A 75 -4.05 15.06 7.65
C GLU A 75 -2.84 14.17 7.33
N ILE A 76 -2.49 13.26 8.24
CA ILE A 76 -1.45 12.26 8.01
C ILE A 76 -1.85 11.36 6.83
N ILE A 77 -3.11 10.90 6.80
CA ILE A 77 -3.64 10.10 5.68
C ILE A 77 -3.67 10.92 4.39
N GLU A 78 -4.10 12.19 4.46
CA GLU A 78 -4.09 13.09 3.30
C GLU A 78 -2.66 13.34 2.76
N SER A 79 -1.64 13.31 3.62
CA SER A 79 -0.24 13.43 3.20
C SER A 79 0.26 12.23 2.39
N GLY A 80 -0.39 11.06 2.52
CA GLY A 80 -0.04 9.83 1.79
C GLY A 80 1.28 9.17 2.22
N THR A 81 1.94 9.63 3.29
CA THR A 81 3.25 9.10 3.68
C THR A 81 3.12 7.77 4.42
N LEU A 82 3.58 6.68 3.81
CA LEU A 82 3.54 5.34 4.41
C LEU A 82 4.66 5.13 5.43
N CYS A 83 4.35 4.45 6.53
CA CYS A 83 5.33 4.12 7.57
C CYS A 83 6.47 3.23 7.07
N GLU A 84 6.21 2.41 6.05
CA GLU A 84 7.21 1.55 5.41
C GLU A 84 8.20 2.32 4.53
N VAL A 85 7.90 3.58 4.18
CA VAL A 85 8.80 4.43 3.40
C VAL A 85 9.53 5.41 4.32
N SER A 86 8.80 6.07 5.23
CA SER A 86 9.40 7.07 6.12
C SER A 86 10.24 6.44 7.23
N MET A 87 9.93 5.20 7.65
CA MET A 87 10.52 4.54 8.82
C MET A 87 10.40 5.36 10.11
N ALA A 88 9.47 6.32 10.15
CA ALA A 88 9.25 7.24 11.26
C ALA A 88 7.84 7.86 11.20
N ALA A 89 7.26 8.16 12.36
CA ALA A 89 6.04 8.95 12.48
C ALA A 89 6.31 10.44 12.20
N PRO A 90 5.32 11.22 11.69
CA PRO A 90 3.97 10.81 11.35
C PRO A 90 3.89 10.01 10.04
N CYS A 91 3.11 8.93 10.03
CA CYS A 91 2.97 8.07 8.86
C CYS A 91 1.70 7.20 8.89
N ILE A 92 1.33 6.64 7.75
CA ILE A 92 0.18 5.75 7.57
C ILE A 92 0.64 4.31 7.84
N ILE A 93 -0.02 3.66 8.79
CA ILE A 93 0.21 2.24 9.10
C ILE A 93 -0.62 1.44 8.12
N THR A 94 0.03 0.75 7.21
CA THR A 94 -0.66 -0.23 6.38
C THR A 94 -0.96 -1.46 7.24
N THR A 95 -2.23 -1.73 7.53
CA THR A 95 -2.64 -3.05 8.05
C THR A 95 -2.28 -4.11 7.02
N ALA A 96 -1.97 -5.33 7.42
CA ALA A 96 -1.28 -6.37 6.64
C ALA A 96 -1.89 -6.77 5.26
N ALA A 97 -3.01 -6.19 4.83
CA ALA A 97 -3.43 -6.19 3.42
C ALA A 97 -2.60 -5.23 2.54
N ALA A 98 -1.88 -4.30 3.16
CA ALA A 98 -1.15 -3.20 2.54
C ALA A 98 0.35 -3.18 2.92
N SER A 99 0.89 -4.27 3.46
CA SER A 99 2.33 -4.46 3.48
C SER A 99 2.86 -4.34 2.05
N ASN A 100 4.01 -3.69 1.81
CA ASN A 100 4.68 -3.69 0.49
C ASN A 100 4.96 -5.10 -0.09
N ASP A 101 4.71 -6.16 0.70
CA ASP A 101 4.70 -7.57 0.28
C ASP A 101 3.37 -8.04 -0.35
N SER A 102 2.29 -7.26 -0.22
CA SER A 102 1.03 -7.53 -0.91
C SER A 102 1.24 -7.28 -2.40
N VAL A 103 1.17 -8.37 -3.15
CA VAL A 103 1.29 -8.36 -4.60
C VAL A 103 0.04 -8.99 -5.20
N CYS A 104 -0.41 -8.41 -6.31
CA CYS A 104 -1.44 -8.98 -7.16
C CYS A 104 -0.89 -10.19 -7.93
N GLU A 105 -1.76 -10.94 -8.60
CA GLU A 105 -1.37 -12.19 -9.26
C GLU A 105 -0.25 -12.05 -10.31
N ASN A 106 -0.12 -10.88 -10.93
CA ASN A 106 0.95 -10.58 -11.88
C ASN A 106 2.29 -10.18 -11.22
N GLY A 107 2.37 -10.21 -9.88
CA GLY A 107 3.54 -9.81 -9.12
C GLY A 107 3.71 -8.29 -8.93
N GLN A 108 2.75 -7.47 -9.35
CA GLN A 108 2.78 -6.04 -9.03
C GLN A 108 2.33 -5.77 -7.60
N THR A 109 2.97 -4.80 -6.96
CA THR A 109 2.60 -4.32 -5.63
C THR A 109 1.18 -3.74 -5.65
N GLY A 110 0.32 -4.26 -4.77
CA GLY A 110 -1.09 -3.87 -4.69
C GLY A 110 -1.92 -4.87 -3.88
N VAL A 111 -3.23 -4.62 -3.85
CA VAL A 111 -4.21 -5.54 -3.25
C VAL A 111 -5.02 -6.21 -4.35
N GLN A 112 -5.02 -7.54 -4.37
CA GLN A 112 -5.81 -8.33 -5.29
C GLN A 112 -7.28 -8.34 -4.84
N ASP A 113 -8.20 -7.97 -5.73
CA ASP A 113 -9.63 -8.26 -5.54
C ASP A 113 -9.83 -9.79 -5.57
N PRO A 114 -10.43 -10.41 -4.54
CA PRO A 114 -10.63 -11.86 -4.50
C PRO A 114 -11.68 -12.37 -5.50
N ASP A 115 -12.57 -11.49 -5.98
CA ASP A 115 -13.69 -11.83 -6.86
C ASP A 115 -13.44 -11.41 -8.32
N THR A 116 -12.49 -10.51 -8.57
CA THR A 116 -12.19 -10.01 -9.91
C THR A 116 -10.69 -9.90 -10.20
N ASP A 117 -10.36 -9.78 -11.48
CA ASP A 117 -9.00 -9.59 -11.99
C ASP A 117 -8.49 -8.14 -11.77
N VAL A 118 -8.79 -7.53 -10.63
CA VAL A 118 -8.44 -6.13 -10.34
C VAL A 118 -7.35 -6.06 -9.29
N CYS A 119 -6.32 -5.27 -9.58
CA CYS A 119 -5.27 -4.91 -8.66
C CYS A 119 -5.47 -3.47 -8.20
N CYS A 120 -5.84 -3.30 -6.93
CA CYS A 120 -6.02 -2.00 -6.31
C CYS A 120 -4.72 -1.48 -5.66
N PRO A 121 -4.59 -0.16 -5.47
CA PRO A 121 -3.57 0.42 -4.61
C PRO A 121 -3.62 -0.15 -3.18
N LEU A 122 -2.47 -0.20 -2.51
CA LEU A 122 -2.34 -0.68 -1.12
C LEU A 122 -3.28 0.05 -0.15
N VAL A 123 -3.53 1.34 -0.38
CA VAL A 123 -4.45 2.16 0.44
C VAL A 123 -5.91 1.66 0.40
N CYS A 124 -6.30 0.86 -0.60
CA CYS A 124 -7.63 0.25 -0.65
C CYS A 124 -7.81 -0.87 0.39
N GLY A 125 -6.71 -1.51 0.80
CA GLY A 125 -6.72 -2.62 1.75
C GLY A 125 -7.78 -3.68 1.40
N ASP A 126 -8.46 -4.19 2.41
CA ASP A 126 -9.53 -5.19 2.27
C ASP A 126 -10.79 -4.69 1.55
N SER A 127 -10.89 -3.39 1.25
CA SER A 127 -12.02 -2.82 0.51
C SER A 127 -11.79 -2.78 -1.00
N CYS A 128 -10.67 -3.30 -1.50
CA CYS A 128 -10.43 -3.46 -2.93
C CYS A 128 -11.54 -4.30 -3.57
N GLY A 129 -12.24 -3.72 -4.55
CA GLY A 129 -13.28 -4.41 -5.31
C GLY A 129 -14.61 -4.67 -4.59
N GLY A 130 -14.63 -4.51 -3.27
CA GLY A 130 -15.76 -4.84 -2.41
C GLY A 130 -16.76 -3.70 -2.17
N GLU A 131 -17.74 -3.99 -1.32
CA GLU A 131 -18.69 -2.98 -0.85
C GLU A 131 -17.98 -1.90 -0.02
N GLY A 132 -18.24 -0.63 -0.32
CA GLY A 132 -17.63 0.49 0.40
C GLY A 132 -16.27 0.94 -0.15
N CYS A 133 -15.79 0.35 -1.25
CA CYS A 133 -14.56 0.76 -1.96
C CYS A 133 -14.44 2.26 -2.24
N GLY A 134 -15.55 2.98 -2.45
CA GLY A 134 -15.57 4.43 -2.69
C GLY A 134 -15.80 5.29 -1.45
N SER A 135 -15.86 4.69 -0.26
CA SER A 135 -16.10 5.37 1.02
C SER A 135 -14.83 5.54 1.86
N LEU A 136 -13.68 5.13 1.32
CA LEU A 136 -12.38 5.26 1.96
C LEU A 136 -11.93 6.74 1.96
N ALA A 137 -11.42 7.20 3.10
CA ALA A 137 -10.90 8.56 3.20
C ALA A 137 -9.55 8.67 2.49
N GLY A 138 -9.39 9.67 1.63
CA GLY A 138 -8.14 9.95 0.91
C GLY A 138 -7.98 9.24 -0.44
N VAL A 139 -8.96 8.43 -0.87
CA VAL A 139 -8.98 7.83 -2.21
C VAL A 139 -10.36 7.87 -2.83
N ASP A 140 -10.39 8.06 -4.14
CA ASP A 140 -11.64 8.06 -4.92
C ASP A 140 -12.10 6.64 -5.24
N ALA A 141 -13.40 6.48 -5.51
CA ALA A 141 -13.99 5.21 -5.93
C ALA A 141 -13.30 4.61 -7.17
N THR A 142 -12.73 5.43 -8.05
CA THR A 142 -11.99 4.98 -9.25
C THR A 142 -10.69 4.25 -8.94
N GLN A 143 -10.18 4.36 -7.70
CA GLN A 143 -8.94 3.74 -7.28
C GLN A 143 -9.16 2.37 -6.63
N CYS A 144 -10.32 2.14 -6.01
CA CYS A 144 -10.57 0.94 -5.22
C CYS A 144 -11.77 0.12 -5.70
N CYS A 145 -12.69 0.69 -6.49
CA CYS A 145 -13.89 -0.02 -6.93
C CYS A 145 -13.66 -0.75 -8.24
N SER A 146 -13.79 -2.08 -8.22
CA SER A 146 -13.52 -2.97 -9.34
C SER A 146 -14.31 -2.59 -10.59
N ASN A 147 -15.59 -2.23 -10.45
CA ASN A 147 -16.43 -1.78 -11.57
C ASN A 147 -15.86 -0.55 -12.31
N LEU A 148 -15.32 0.43 -11.58
CA LEU A 148 -14.74 1.64 -12.17
C LEU A 148 -13.34 1.40 -12.75
N ILE A 149 -12.56 0.52 -12.11
CA ILE A 149 -11.22 0.15 -12.58
C ILE A 149 -11.33 -0.64 -13.89
N ILE A 150 -12.26 -1.58 -13.97
CA ILE A 150 -12.54 -2.33 -15.20
C ILE A 150 -13.03 -1.38 -16.31
N GLU A 151 -13.92 -0.42 -16.00
CA GLU A 151 -14.39 0.58 -16.97
C GLU A 151 -13.26 1.48 -17.49
N SER A 152 -12.24 1.74 -16.67
CA SER A 152 -11.06 2.52 -17.09
C SER A 152 -10.21 1.80 -18.14
N GLY A 153 -10.26 0.46 -18.19
CA GLY A 153 -9.51 -0.38 -19.13
C GLY A 153 -7.99 -0.36 -18.92
N ALA A 154 -7.49 0.14 -17.80
CA ALA A 154 -6.07 0.15 -17.49
C ALA A 154 -5.58 -1.27 -17.18
N VAL A 155 -4.59 -1.75 -17.93
CA VAL A 155 -4.03 -3.10 -17.77
C VAL A 155 -2.72 -3.03 -17.01
N CYS A 156 -2.58 -3.90 -16.01
CA CYS A 156 -1.39 -3.97 -15.19
C CYS A 156 -0.15 -4.37 -16.02
N SER A 157 0.90 -3.55 -16.00
CA SER A 157 2.16 -3.77 -16.74
C SER A 157 3.34 -3.06 -16.06
N ASP A 158 4.58 -3.29 -16.49
CA ASP A 158 5.76 -2.61 -15.93
C ASP A 158 5.65 -1.06 -15.91
N THR A 159 4.83 -0.51 -16.81
CA THR A 159 4.58 0.94 -16.91
C THR A 159 3.27 1.41 -16.29
N VAL A 160 2.36 0.48 -15.97
CA VAL A 160 1.03 0.76 -15.43
C VAL A 160 0.88 -0.01 -14.12
N SER A 161 1.00 0.71 -13.02
CA SER A 161 0.76 0.20 -11.67
C SER A 161 -0.72 0.31 -11.29
N ALA A 162 -1.10 -0.33 -10.18
CA ALA A 162 -2.42 -0.23 -9.60
C ALA A 162 -2.88 1.25 -9.44
N PRO A 163 -4.16 1.58 -9.71
CA PRO A 163 -5.26 0.68 -10.05
C PRO A 163 -5.23 0.17 -11.49
N CYS A 164 -5.34 -1.15 -11.67
CA CYS A 164 -5.31 -1.77 -12.99
C CYS A 164 -5.95 -3.17 -12.96
N VAL A 165 -6.23 -3.72 -14.13
CA VAL A 165 -6.74 -5.08 -14.31
C VAL A 165 -5.57 -6.04 -14.52
N VAL A 166 -5.41 -7.00 -13.61
CA VAL A 166 -4.48 -8.12 -13.66
C VAL A 166 -5.09 -9.23 -14.50
N GLY A 167 -4.89 -9.16 -15.81
CA GLY A 167 -5.50 -10.16 -16.68
C GLY A 167 -5.52 -9.83 -18.17
N ALA A 168 -5.10 -8.64 -18.60
CA ALA A 168 -4.95 -8.36 -20.03
C ALA A 168 -3.52 -8.59 -20.56
N ALA A 169 -2.82 -9.57 -19.99
CA ALA A 169 -1.85 -10.37 -20.76
C ALA A 169 -2.53 -11.53 -21.50
N GLU A 170 -3.84 -11.73 -21.31
CA GLU A 170 -4.68 -12.37 -22.30
C GLU A 170 -5.83 -11.38 -22.57
N ALA A 171 -5.52 -10.35 -23.37
CA ALA A 171 -6.50 -10.06 -24.40
C ALA A 171 -6.90 -11.41 -24.96
N ASP A 172 -8.19 -11.67 -24.99
CA ASP A 172 -8.78 -12.54 -25.97
C ASP A 172 -8.42 -12.01 -27.38
N ASN A 173 -7.14 -12.13 -27.75
CA ASN A 173 -6.75 -12.70 -29.01
C ASN A 173 -6.54 -14.21 -28.79
N SER A 174 -7.50 -14.84 -28.12
CA SER A 174 -7.90 -16.17 -28.50
C SER A 174 -8.67 -16.04 -29.82
N THR A 175 -7.95 -15.68 -30.88
CA THR A 175 -8.14 -16.38 -32.15
C THR A 175 -7.70 -17.83 -31.93
N THR A 176 -8.35 -18.54 -31.02
CA THR A 176 -8.36 -19.99 -31.04
C THR A 176 -9.20 -20.34 -32.24
N CYS A 177 -8.53 -20.68 -33.32
CA CYS A 177 -9.08 -21.62 -34.27
C CYS A 177 -9.64 -22.80 -33.45
N SER A 178 -10.80 -23.36 -33.79
CA SER A 178 -11.52 -24.40 -33.01
C SER A 178 -10.70 -25.67 -32.66
N ASN A 179 -9.43 -25.74 -33.04
CA ASN A 179 -8.46 -26.76 -32.72
C ASN A 179 -7.47 -26.38 -31.59
N GLY A 180 -7.64 -25.24 -30.89
CA GLY A 180 -6.92 -24.94 -29.65
C GLY A 180 -5.45 -24.52 -29.81
N ILE A 181 -5.08 -23.88 -30.93
CA ILE A 181 -3.73 -23.29 -31.11
C ILE A 181 -3.84 -21.76 -30.99
N VAL A 182 -3.06 -21.17 -30.09
CA VAL A 182 -3.01 -19.72 -29.84
C VAL A 182 -2.12 -19.04 -30.89
N GLY A 183 -2.67 -18.08 -31.63
CA GLY A 183 -1.91 -17.21 -32.52
C GLY A 183 -1.58 -15.90 -31.83
N ILE A 184 -0.33 -15.67 -31.45
CA ILE A 184 0.10 -14.40 -30.85
C ILE A 184 0.36 -13.39 -31.97
N GLU A 185 -0.39 -12.29 -31.98
CA GLU A 185 -0.15 -11.16 -32.89
C GLU A 185 0.90 -10.21 -32.28
N ASP A 186 2.17 -10.50 -32.56
CA ASP A 186 3.25 -9.55 -32.30
C ASP A 186 3.15 -8.35 -33.26
N PRO A 187 3.07 -7.08 -32.78
CA PRO A 187 2.96 -5.90 -33.65
C PRO A 187 4.26 -5.56 -34.41
N VAL A 188 5.32 -6.37 -34.30
CA VAL A 188 6.66 -6.07 -34.83
C VAL A 188 7.11 -6.96 -35.99
N ASN A 189 6.38 -8.02 -36.39
CA ASN A 189 6.86 -8.88 -37.49
C ASN A 189 5.77 -9.67 -38.25
N LEU A 190 5.03 -8.98 -39.13
CA LEU A 190 3.88 -9.51 -39.90
C LEU A 190 4.20 -10.44 -41.09
N ILE A 191 5.40 -11.01 -41.24
CA ILE A 191 5.80 -11.55 -42.56
C ILE A 191 6.00 -13.07 -42.62
N TRP A 192 6.09 -13.81 -41.51
CA TRP A 192 6.53 -15.21 -41.59
C TRP A 192 5.53 -16.31 -41.16
N TYR A 193 4.42 -16.00 -40.48
CA TYR A 193 3.48 -17.04 -39.99
C TYR A 193 2.12 -17.10 -40.71
N VAL A 194 1.90 -16.27 -41.74
CA VAL A 194 0.66 -16.34 -42.55
C VAL A 194 0.62 -17.60 -43.44
N TRP A 195 1.76 -18.26 -43.68
CA TRP A 195 1.85 -19.37 -44.63
C TRP A 195 1.23 -20.70 -44.16
N MET A 196 0.76 -20.81 -42.92
CA MET A 196 0.09 -22.03 -42.42
C MET A 196 -1.38 -21.83 -42.01
N CYS A 197 -1.94 -20.61 -42.07
CA CYS A 197 -3.35 -20.33 -41.79
C CYS A 197 -4.25 -20.34 -43.05
N SER A 198 -3.97 -21.19 -44.05
CA SER A 198 -4.76 -21.28 -45.29
C SER A 198 -6.11 -22.03 -45.15
N ALA A 199 -6.66 -22.19 -43.94
CA ALA A 199 -7.90 -22.96 -43.71
C ALA A 199 -9.13 -22.13 -43.27
N CYS A 200 -9.04 -20.80 -43.17
CA CYS A 200 -10.24 -19.97 -42.93
C CYS A 200 -10.93 -19.65 -44.26
N PHE A 201 -11.63 -20.62 -44.84
CA PHE A 201 -12.49 -20.45 -46.01
C PHE A 201 -13.92 -20.92 -45.72
N PHE A 202 -14.86 -19.96 -45.75
CA PHE A 202 -16.31 -20.07 -45.99
C PHE A 202 -17.24 -20.74 -44.96
N HIS A 203 -18.20 -19.97 -44.46
CA HIS A 203 -19.63 -20.29 -44.63
C HIS A 203 -20.53 -19.05 -44.49
N GLU A 204 -20.73 -18.33 -45.59
CA GLU A 204 -21.88 -17.45 -45.79
C GLU A 204 -22.91 -18.26 -46.60
N GLU A 205 -23.99 -18.72 -45.98
CA GLU A 205 -25.12 -19.37 -46.68
C GLU A 205 -26.40 -18.55 -46.53
N ARG A 206 -26.85 -17.97 -47.63
CA ARG A 206 -28.28 -17.86 -48.00
C ARG A 206 -28.45 -18.53 -49.37
N PRO A 207 -29.65 -18.92 -49.86
CA PRO A 207 -30.97 -19.16 -49.26
C PRO A 207 -31.51 -20.60 -49.55
N GLN A 208 -32.64 -21.00 -48.95
CA GLN A 208 -33.32 -22.30 -49.17
C GLN A 208 -34.47 -22.18 -50.20
N PRO A 209 -34.82 -23.27 -50.93
CA PRO A 209 -35.67 -23.26 -52.14
C PRO A 209 -37.15 -22.95 -51.93
#